data_AF-A0A7C4PU86-F1
#
_entry.id   AF-A0A7C4PU86-F1
#
_cell.length_a   1.000
_cell.length_b   1.000
_cell.length_c   1.000
_cell.angle_alpha   90.00
_cell.angle_beta   90.00
_cell.angle_gamma   90.00
#
_symmetry.space_group_name_H-M   'P 1'
#
loop_
_entity.id
_entity.type
_entity.pdbx_description
1 polymer ?
#
loop_
_entity_poly.entity_id
_entity_poly.type
_entity_poly.pdbx_seq_one_letter_code
_entity_poly.pdbx_strand_id
1 'polypeptide(L)'
;MNGQHQQSSDAALMTRTASGDEEAFRMLVERHHAAIYRLAFRHLGSAADAEDIVQDTFRRLFESSSRYRPDASFRTYLLTIAARLCLNRKRKGSASQTDLVVPGDLDSLPASTGLSPDAALARKERAAEIRRALAEMPADQRLALLLLRYEEASCEEIARILNRSIEAVHSLLYRARNRLAQLLEKTGPSREEEP
;
A
#
# COMPACT_ATOMS: atom_id res chain seq x y z
N MET A 1 -3.30 31.87 23.10
CA MET A 1 -4.30 30.85 23.46
C MET A 1 -4.47 29.95 22.24
N ASN A 2 -4.16 28.66 22.20
CA ASN A 2 -3.75 27.68 23.21
C ASN A 2 -2.63 26.81 22.62
N GLY A 3 -1.49 26.76 23.31
CA GLY A 3 -0.55 25.66 23.15
C GLY A 3 -1.06 24.47 23.96
N GLN A 4 -1.37 23.37 23.26
CA GLN A 4 -1.39 21.97 23.74
C GLN A 4 -1.96 21.07 22.61
N HIS A 5 -1.36 21.09 21.42
CA HIS A 5 -1.46 19.93 20.52
C HIS A 5 -0.50 18.85 21.05
N GLN A 6 -0.78 18.32 22.23
CA GLN A 6 -0.18 17.07 22.66
C GLN A 6 -0.58 16.04 21.61
N GLN A 7 0.36 15.53 20.82
CA GLN A 7 0.10 14.55 19.76
C GLN A 7 -0.62 13.35 20.38
N SER A 8 -1.95 13.35 20.28
CA SER A 8 -2.76 12.26 20.82
C SER A 8 -2.40 11.00 20.04
N SER A 9 -2.22 9.91 20.78
CA SER A 9 -1.98 8.60 20.17
C SER A 9 -3.21 8.20 19.34
N ASP A 10 -3.01 7.42 18.29
CA ASP A 10 -4.12 6.96 17.44
C ASP A 10 -5.16 6.17 18.25
N ALA A 11 -4.72 5.43 19.27
CA ALA A 11 -5.62 4.73 20.18
C ALA A 11 -6.51 5.71 20.97
N ALA A 12 -5.97 6.83 21.45
CA ALA A 12 -6.76 7.84 22.15
C ALA A 12 -7.74 8.55 21.20
N LEU A 13 -7.33 8.83 19.96
CA LEU A 13 -8.21 9.38 18.93
C LEU A 13 -9.34 8.41 18.58
N MET A 14 -9.07 7.09 18.55
CA MET A 14 -10.11 6.08 18.38
C MET A 14 -11.11 6.04 19.52
N THR A 15 -10.66 6.15 20.78
CA THR A 15 -11.56 6.22 21.92
C THR A 15 -12.47 7.45 21.86
N ARG A 16 -11.93 8.60 21.45
CA ARG A 16 -12.73 9.82 21.24
C ARG A 16 -13.71 9.68 20.09
N THR A 17 -13.26 9.10 18.97
CA THR A 17 -14.12 8.80 17.81
C THR A 17 -15.32 7.93 18.21
N ALA A 18 -15.09 6.91 19.04
CA ALA A 18 -16.15 6.03 19.54
C ALA A 18 -17.23 6.77 20.37
N SER A 19 -16.87 7.91 20.96
CA SER A 19 -17.78 8.80 21.70
C SER A 19 -18.44 9.88 20.84
N GLY A 20 -18.26 9.83 19.51
CA GLY A 20 -18.86 10.79 18.57
C GLY A 20 -18.01 12.04 18.29
N ASP A 21 -16.73 12.04 18.67
CA ASP A 21 -15.82 13.16 18.40
C ASP A 21 -15.36 13.16 16.93
N GLU A 22 -16.03 13.94 16.09
CA GLU A 22 -15.74 14.07 14.65
C GLU A 22 -14.34 14.63 14.39
N GLU A 23 -13.85 15.52 15.25
CA GLU A 23 -12.53 16.12 15.13
C GLU A 23 -11.43 15.08 15.36
N ALA A 24 -11.61 14.20 16.34
CA ALA A 24 -10.70 13.08 16.57
C ALA A 24 -10.63 12.13 15.35
N PHE A 25 -11.77 11.88 14.70
CA PHE A 25 -11.82 11.07 13.49
C PHE A 25 -11.13 11.77 12.32
N ARG A 26 -11.36 13.07 12.12
CA ARG A 26 -10.69 13.88 11.09
C ARG A 26 -9.17 13.81 11.23
N MET A 27 -8.64 13.91 12.45
CA MET A 27 -7.20 13.76 12.71
C MET A 27 -6.66 12.38 12.31
N LEU A 28 -7.43 11.31 12.53
CA LEU A 28 -7.05 9.95 12.09
C LEU A 28 -7.04 9.86 10.55
N VAL A 29 -8.04 10.43 9.89
CA VAL A 29 -8.09 10.48 8.42
C VAL A 29 -6.87 11.21 7.87
N GLU A 30 -6.61 12.43 8.33
CA GLU A 30 -5.48 13.24 7.85
C GLU A 30 -4.13 12.54 8.05
N ARG A 31 -3.93 11.88 9.19
CA ARG A 31 -2.67 11.20 9.50
C ARG A 31 -2.44 9.98 8.61
N HIS A 32 -3.48 9.24 8.26
CA HIS A 32 -3.34 7.91 7.64
C HIS A 32 -3.78 7.82 6.19
N HIS A 33 -4.51 8.83 5.67
CA HIS A 33 -5.03 8.87 4.30
C HIS A 33 -3.97 8.53 3.26
N ALA A 34 -2.84 9.25 3.31
CA ALA A 34 -1.79 9.09 2.31
C ALA A 34 -1.17 7.69 2.32
N ALA A 35 -1.08 7.02 3.47
CA ALA A 35 -0.57 5.65 3.54
C ALA A 35 -1.54 4.66 2.88
N ILE A 36 -2.84 4.76 3.21
CA ILE A 36 -3.87 3.89 2.65
C ILE A 36 -4.03 4.11 1.14
N TYR A 37 -4.04 5.37 0.70
CA TYR A 37 -4.10 5.71 -0.72
C TYR A 37 -2.93 5.11 -1.48
N ARG A 38 -1.68 5.32 -1.01
CA ARG A 38 -0.49 4.79 -1.69
C ARG A 38 -0.46 3.27 -1.73
N LEU A 39 -0.87 2.59 -0.66
CA LEU A 39 -0.97 1.13 -0.65
C LEU A 39 -1.99 0.64 -1.69
N ALA A 40 -3.20 1.21 -1.68
CA ALA A 40 -4.27 0.84 -2.59
C ALA A 40 -3.90 1.14 -4.04
N PHE A 41 -3.32 2.31 -4.31
CA PHE A 41 -2.88 2.71 -5.64
C PHE A 41 -1.78 1.79 -6.19
N ARG A 42 -0.76 1.46 -5.39
CA ARG A 42 0.27 0.50 -5.82
C ARG A 42 -0.29 -0.91 -6.02
N HIS A 43 -1.35 -1.26 -5.31
CA HIS A 43 -2.00 -2.56 -5.46
C HIS A 43 -2.94 -2.62 -6.66
N LEU A 44 -3.73 -1.58 -6.92
CA LEU A 44 -4.81 -1.60 -7.91
C LEU A 44 -4.44 -0.93 -9.23
N GLY A 45 -3.48 0.00 -9.22
CA GLY A 45 -3.04 0.75 -10.40
C GLY A 45 -4.03 1.82 -10.88
N SER A 46 -5.07 2.13 -10.09
CA SER A 46 -6.16 3.03 -10.45
C SER A 46 -6.38 4.03 -9.32
N ALA A 47 -6.35 5.32 -9.65
CA ALA A 47 -6.58 6.39 -8.69
C ALA A 47 -8.01 6.36 -8.14
N ALA A 48 -9.00 6.13 -9.03
CA ALA A 48 -10.40 6.00 -8.63
C ALA A 48 -10.61 4.82 -7.68
N ASP A 49 -10.04 3.65 -8.00
CA ASP A 49 -10.15 2.50 -7.09
C ASP A 49 -9.41 2.75 -5.77
N ALA A 50 -8.28 3.46 -5.79
CA ALA A 50 -7.54 3.80 -4.58
C ALA A 50 -8.32 4.74 -3.65
N GLU A 51 -8.95 5.78 -4.20
CA GLU A 51 -9.81 6.70 -3.45
C GLU A 51 -11.01 5.97 -2.83
N ASP A 52 -11.67 5.09 -3.59
CA ASP A 52 -12.76 4.29 -3.04
C ASP A 52 -12.29 3.41 -1.87
N ILE A 53 -11.11 2.79 -1.98
CA ILE A 53 -10.55 1.97 -0.90
C ILE A 53 -10.27 2.81 0.34
N VAL A 54 -9.75 4.03 0.17
CA VAL A 54 -9.53 4.97 1.26
C VAL A 54 -10.85 5.29 1.95
N GLN A 55 -11.86 5.68 1.19
CA GLN A 55 -13.20 6.00 1.71
C GLN A 55 -13.81 4.81 2.46
N ASP A 56 -13.80 3.63 1.85
CA ASP A 56 -14.32 2.41 2.48
C ASP A 56 -13.53 2.00 3.71
N THR A 57 -12.22 2.23 3.74
CA THR A 57 -11.37 1.94 4.89
C THR A 57 -11.77 2.82 6.07
N PHE A 58 -11.87 4.14 5.87
CA PHE A 58 -12.23 5.06 6.95
C PHE A 58 -13.69 4.95 7.37
N ARG A 59 -14.60 4.67 6.43
CA ARG A 59 -15.99 4.35 6.76
C ARG A 59 -16.09 3.13 7.67
N ARG A 60 -15.40 2.03 7.33
CA ARG A 60 -15.35 0.82 8.18
C ARG A 60 -14.65 1.09 9.52
N LEU A 61 -13.60 1.91 9.51
CA LEU A 61 -12.94 2.33 10.74
C LEU A 61 -13.92 3.03 11.68
N PHE A 62 -14.69 3.99 11.16
CA PHE A 62 -15.71 4.71 11.91
C PHE A 62 -16.82 3.79 12.43
N GLU A 63 -17.39 2.94 11.57
CA GLU A 63 -18.41 1.92 11.94
C GLU A 63 -17.93 0.91 12.99
N SER A 64 -16.61 0.71 13.07
CA SER A 64 -15.97 -0.23 14.01
C SER A 64 -15.47 0.44 15.29
N SER A 65 -15.48 1.77 15.37
CA SER A 65 -14.85 2.56 16.43
C SER A 65 -15.32 2.18 17.83
N SER A 66 -16.63 1.95 18.02
CA SER A 66 -17.21 1.52 19.29
C SER A 66 -16.78 0.12 19.76
N ARG A 67 -16.27 -0.71 18.84
CA ARG A 67 -15.78 -2.08 19.12
C ARG A 67 -14.26 -2.18 19.08
N TYR A 68 -13.56 -1.07 18.82
CA TYR A 68 -12.11 -1.05 18.72
C TYR A 68 -11.48 -1.49 20.05
N ARG A 69 -10.57 -2.47 19.97
CA ARG A 69 -9.70 -2.86 21.07
C ARG A 69 -8.26 -2.78 20.57
N PRO A 70 -7.33 -2.18 21.33
CA PRO A 70 -5.93 -2.05 20.93
C PRO A 70 -5.18 -3.36 21.17
N ASP A 71 -5.57 -4.43 20.48
CA ASP A 71 -4.90 -5.74 20.52
C ASP A 71 -3.65 -5.79 19.61
N ALA A 72 -3.62 -4.94 18.58
CA ALA A 72 -2.47 -4.64 17.75
C ALA A 72 -2.25 -3.11 17.68
N SER A 73 -1.16 -2.69 17.03
CA SER A 73 -0.98 -1.28 16.73
C SER A 73 -2.15 -0.78 15.87
N PHE A 74 -2.58 0.46 16.08
CA PHE A 74 -3.64 1.08 15.28
C PHE A 74 -3.32 0.99 13.78
N ARG A 75 -2.05 1.17 13.42
CA ARG A 75 -1.58 1.05 12.05
C ARG A 75 -1.80 -0.35 11.48
N THR A 76 -1.43 -1.40 12.22
CA THR A 76 -1.69 -2.79 11.81
C THR A 76 -3.19 -3.03 11.64
N TYR A 77 -4.02 -2.52 12.54
CA TYR A 77 -5.48 -2.61 12.46
C TYR A 77 -6.03 -1.94 11.19
N LEU A 78 -5.63 -0.71 10.91
CA LEU A 78 -6.06 0.04 9.73
C LEU A 78 -5.60 -0.64 8.42
N LEU A 79 -4.35 -1.08 8.37
CA LEU A 79 -3.80 -1.83 7.23
C LEU A 79 -4.53 -3.15 7.01
N THR A 80 -5.04 -3.79 8.07
CA THR A 80 -5.86 -5.01 7.97
C THR A 80 -7.17 -4.73 7.22
N ILE A 81 -7.84 -3.62 7.53
CA ILE A 81 -9.08 -3.21 6.83
C ILE A 81 -8.77 -2.93 5.35
N ALA A 82 -7.77 -2.09 5.08
CA ALA A 82 -7.38 -1.71 3.72
C ALA A 82 -6.92 -2.90 2.87
N ALA A 83 -6.12 -3.81 3.44
CA ALA A 83 -5.64 -5.02 2.77
C ALA A 83 -6.81 -5.92 2.35
N ARG A 84 -7.78 -6.15 3.24
CA ARG A 84 -8.98 -6.94 2.93
C ARG A 84 -9.80 -6.31 1.81
N LEU A 85 -9.96 -4.98 1.83
CA LEU A 85 -10.64 -4.26 0.77
C LEU A 85 -9.91 -4.38 -0.58
N CYS A 86 -8.58 -4.23 -0.58
CA CYS A 86 -7.76 -4.39 -1.79
C CYS A 86 -7.87 -5.80 -2.38
N LEU A 87 -7.83 -6.84 -1.56
CA LEU A 87 -7.96 -8.23 -2.01
C LEU A 87 -9.36 -8.56 -2.53
N ASN A 88 -10.39 -7.94 -1.94
CA ASN A 88 -11.79 -8.18 -2.31
C ASN A 88 -12.26 -7.35 -3.50
N ARG A 89 -11.57 -6.25 -3.85
CA ARG A 89 -11.87 -5.46 -5.04
C ARG A 89 -11.72 -6.40 -6.24
N LYS A 90 -12.88 -6.88 -6.74
CA LYS A 90 -12.98 -7.87 -7.82
C LYS A 90 -12.01 -7.49 -8.93
N ARG A 91 -11.29 -8.49 -9.47
CA ARG A 91 -10.48 -8.42 -10.70
C ARG A 91 -11.33 -8.04 -11.93
N LYS A 92 -12.03 -6.92 -11.90
CA LYS A 92 -12.96 -6.49 -12.95
C LYS A 92 -12.22 -5.87 -14.15
N GLY A 93 -10.89 -5.81 -14.09
CA GLY A 93 -10.03 -5.19 -15.11
C GLY A 93 -9.00 -6.13 -15.75
N SER A 94 -9.28 -7.44 -15.90
CA SER A 94 -8.43 -8.30 -16.75
C SER A 94 -8.50 -7.94 -18.25
N ALA A 95 -9.18 -6.86 -18.62
CA ALA A 95 -9.30 -6.35 -19.98
C ALA A 95 -9.11 -4.82 -19.97
N SER A 96 -7.87 -4.37 -19.82
CA SER A 96 -7.24 -3.25 -20.54
C SER A 96 -5.96 -2.87 -19.79
N GLN A 97 -4.84 -3.50 -20.17
CA GLN A 97 -3.53 -3.28 -19.57
C GLN A 97 -2.82 -2.02 -20.10
N THR A 98 -3.53 -1.07 -20.72
CA THR A 98 -2.87 -0.05 -21.54
C THR A 98 -2.81 1.35 -20.92
N ASP A 99 -3.62 1.68 -19.91
CA ASP A 99 -3.62 3.03 -19.33
C ASP A 99 -3.32 3.03 -17.83
N LEU A 100 -2.14 2.54 -17.44
CA LEU A 100 -1.50 2.95 -16.19
C LEU A 100 -0.98 4.40 -16.37
N VAL A 101 -1.88 5.36 -16.54
CA VAL A 101 -1.54 6.78 -16.42
C VAL A 101 -1.43 7.08 -14.93
N VAL A 102 -0.20 7.19 -14.44
CA VAL A 102 0.10 7.69 -13.10
C VAL A 102 0.33 9.20 -13.22
N PRO A 103 -0.52 10.06 -12.65
CA PRO A 103 -0.12 11.43 -12.34
C PRO A 103 0.95 11.36 -11.24
N GLY A 104 2.17 11.80 -11.56
CA GLY A 104 3.14 12.48 -10.67
C GLY A 104 3.59 11.89 -9.33
N ASP A 105 2.92 10.93 -8.70
CA ASP A 105 3.16 10.60 -7.28
C ASP A 105 4.19 9.48 -7.04
N LEU A 106 4.84 9.03 -8.12
CA LEU A 106 6.14 8.38 -7.99
C LEU A 106 7.31 9.38 -8.14
N ASP A 107 7.03 10.62 -8.59
CA ASP A 107 8.00 11.73 -8.61
C ASP A 107 8.12 12.42 -7.23
N SER A 108 7.38 11.97 -6.22
CA SER A 108 7.53 12.37 -4.81
C SER A 108 8.45 11.45 -4.00
N LEU A 109 9.17 10.53 -4.66
CA LEU A 109 10.55 10.27 -4.23
C LEU A 109 11.30 11.57 -4.50
N PRO A 110 12.01 12.19 -3.54
CA PRO A 110 12.69 13.45 -3.80
C PRO A 110 13.44 13.27 -5.11
N ALA A 111 13.06 14.06 -6.13
CA ALA A 111 13.88 14.25 -7.29
C ALA A 111 15.23 14.61 -6.68
N SER A 112 16.17 13.67 -6.75
CA SER A 112 17.51 13.95 -6.31
C SER A 112 17.94 15.05 -7.27
N THR A 113 17.89 16.28 -6.78
CA THR A 113 18.37 17.47 -7.45
C THR A 113 19.85 17.20 -7.71
N GLY A 114 20.17 16.69 -8.91
CA GLY A 114 21.50 16.19 -9.23
C GLY A 114 21.57 14.95 -10.15
N LEU A 115 20.48 14.26 -10.47
CA LEU A 115 20.50 13.21 -11.50
C LEU A 115 20.57 13.82 -12.91
N SER A 116 21.43 13.28 -13.78
CA SER A 116 21.40 13.66 -15.20
C SER A 116 20.05 13.29 -15.84
N PRO A 117 19.64 13.96 -16.94
CA PRO A 117 18.43 13.62 -17.67
C PRO A 117 18.31 12.13 -18.01
N ASP A 118 19.43 11.50 -18.40
CA ASP A 118 19.49 10.08 -18.75
C ASP A 118 19.25 9.19 -17.52
N ALA A 119 19.81 9.56 -16.37
CA ALA A 119 19.62 8.82 -15.13
C ALA A 119 18.17 8.94 -14.60
N ALA A 120 17.53 10.08 -14.82
CA ALA A 120 16.11 10.27 -14.50
C ALA A 120 15.20 9.43 -15.42
N LEU A 121 15.51 9.35 -16.71
CA LEU A 121 14.79 8.53 -17.68
C LEU A 121 14.90 7.03 -17.35
N ALA A 122 16.13 6.52 -17.16
CA ALA A 122 16.37 5.13 -16.79
C ALA A 122 15.65 4.72 -15.49
N ARG A 123 15.56 5.63 -14.51
CA ARG A 123 14.79 5.42 -13.29
C ARG A 123 13.28 5.31 -13.55
N LYS A 124 12.74 6.15 -14.44
CA LYS A 124 11.32 6.10 -14.83
C LYS A 124 10.97 4.80 -15.56
N GLU A 125 11.83 4.36 -16.47
CA GLU A 125 11.68 3.09 -17.19
C GLU A 125 11.70 1.91 -16.24
N ARG A 126 12.69 1.85 -15.34
CA ARG A 126 12.77 0.78 -14.34
C ARG A 126 11.59 0.76 -13.37
N ALA A 127 11.09 1.94 -12.98
CA ALA A 127 9.88 2.03 -12.18
C ALA A 127 8.64 1.53 -12.94
N ALA A 128 8.56 1.78 -14.24
CA ALA A 128 7.49 1.26 -15.09
C ALA A 128 7.54 -0.26 -15.23
N GLU A 129 8.73 -0.84 -15.42
CA GLU A 129 8.94 -2.30 -15.44
C GLU A 129 8.49 -2.95 -14.13
N ILE A 130 8.89 -2.41 -12.98
CA ILE A 130 8.47 -2.92 -11.66
C ILE A 130 6.96 -2.85 -11.52
N ARG A 131 6.31 -1.75 -11.97
CA ARG A 131 4.85 -1.63 -11.92
C ARG A 131 4.15 -2.70 -12.77
N ARG A 132 4.63 -2.94 -13.99
CA ARG A 132 4.10 -3.99 -14.88
C ARG A 132 4.27 -5.38 -14.26
N ALA A 133 5.46 -5.69 -13.76
CA ALA A 133 5.73 -6.95 -13.09
C ALA A 133 4.81 -7.17 -11.87
N LEU A 134 4.63 -6.14 -11.02
CA LEU A 134 3.69 -6.22 -9.90
C LEU A 134 2.25 -6.44 -10.36
N ALA A 135 1.82 -5.84 -11.47
CA ALA A 135 0.47 -6.02 -12.02
C ALA A 135 0.16 -7.47 -12.43
N GLU A 136 1.17 -8.21 -12.88
CA GLU A 136 1.06 -9.63 -13.30
C GLU A 136 1.14 -10.64 -12.14
N MET A 137 1.40 -10.17 -10.92
CA MET A 137 1.48 -11.03 -9.75
C MET A 137 0.09 -11.37 -9.20
N PRO A 138 -0.07 -12.56 -8.58
CA PRO A 138 -1.23 -12.85 -7.75
C PRO A 138 -1.42 -11.76 -6.67
N ALA A 139 -2.66 -11.34 -6.44
CA ALA A 139 -2.98 -10.22 -5.56
C ALA A 139 -2.35 -10.35 -4.16
N ASP A 140 -2.46 -11.52 -3.53
CA ASP A 140 -1.86 -11.77 -2.22
C ASP A 140 -0.34 -11.61 -2.21
N GLN A 141 0.34 -12.06 -3.26
CA GLN A 141 1.80 -11.96 -3.37
C GLN A 141 2.24 -10.51 -3.54
N ARG A 142 1.57 -9.77 -4.43
CA ARG A 142 1.79 -8.34 -4.62
C ARG A 142 1.56 -7.59 -3.32
N LEU A 143 0.44 -7.82 -2.65
CA LEU A 143 0.09 -7.10 -1.43
C LEU A 143 1.09 -7.37 -0.30
N ALA A 144 1.52 -8.61 -0.12
CA ALA A 144 2.53 -8.96 0.88
C ALA A 144 3.86 -8.23 0.64
N LEU A 145 4.31 -8.10 -0.62
CA LEU A 145 5.51 -7.32 -0.94
C LEU A 145 5.32 -5.83 -0.67
N LEU A 146 4.16 -5.27 -1.00
CA LEU A 146 3.87 -3.85 -0.76
C LEU A 146 3.86 -3.52 0.73
N LEU A 147 3.22 -4.38 1.54
CA LEU A 147 3.21 -4.25 3.00
C LEU A 147 4.63 -4.33 3.59
N LEU A 148 5.43 -5.29 3.13
CA LEU A 148 6.80 -5.42 3.61
C LEU A 148 7.68 -4.23 3.21
N ARG A 149 7.60 -3.79 1.94
CA ARG A 149 8.56 -2.83 1.38
C ARG A 149 8.19 -1.37 1.62
N TYR A 150 6.92 -1.02 1.53
CA TYR A 150 6.46 0.37 1.63
C TYR A 150 5.82 0.69 2.96
N GLU A 151 5.20 -0.32 3.59
CA GLU A 151 4.64 -0.16 4.93
C GLU A 151 5.59 -0.68 6.02
N GLU A 152 6.79 -1.15 5.67
CA GLU A 152 7.80 -1.65 6.63
C GLU A 152 7.23 -2.64 7.66
N ALA A 153 6.17 -3.36 7.28
CA ALA A 153 5.44 -4.24 8.18
C ALA A 153 6.27 -5.51 8.44
N SER A 154 6.35 -5.94 9.70
CA SER A 154 7.03 -7.19 10.06
C SER A 154 6.27 -8.41 9.52
N CYS A 155 6.92 -9.58 9.47
CA CYS A 155 6.25 -10.81 9.07
C CYS A 155 5.06 -11.14 9.98
N GLU A 156 5.16 -10.86 11.28
CA GLU A 156 4.09 -11.01 12.27
C GLU A 156 2.93 -10.04 12.01
N GLU A 157 3.23 -8.78 11.66
CA GLU A 157 2.19 -7.82 11.28
C GLU A 157 1.50 -8.21 9.98
N ILE A 158 2.25 -8.63 8.96
CA ILE A 158 1.71 -9.11 7.70
C ILE A 158 0.83 -10.35 7.93
N ALA A 159 1.22 -11.25 8.84
CA ALA A 159 0.43 -12.41 9.23
C ALA A 159 -0.93 -12.01 9.80
N ARG A 160 -0.96 -11.00 10.69
CA ARG A 160 -2.22 -10.44 11.20
C ARG A 160 -3.04 -9.75 10.11
N ILE A 161 -2.39 -8.89 9.30
CA ILE A 161 -3.04 -8.12 8.23
C ILE A 161 -3.72 -9.02 7.19
N LEU A 162 -3.01 -10.08 6.76
CA LEU A 162 -3.51 -11.02 5.77
C LEU A 162 -4.31 -12.18 6.38
N ASN A 163 -4.45 -12.23 7.70
CA ASN A 163 -5.08 -13.32 8.45
C ASN A 163 -4.51 -14.71 8.08
N ARG A 164 -3.19 -14.87 8.23
CA ARG A 164 -2.43 -16.09 7.91
C ARG A 164 -1.46 -16.43 9.04
N SER A 165 -0.95 -17.66 9.06
CA SER A 165 0.18 -18.01 9.93
C SER A 165 1.47 -17.32 9.48
N ILE A 166 2.43 -17.17 10.39
CA ILE A 166 3.73 -16.55 10.09
C ILE A 166 4.49 -17.39 9.04
N GLU A 167 4.41 -18.72 9.13
CA GLU A 167 5.02 -19.66 8.18
C GLU A 167 4.42 -19.52 6.78
N ALA A 168 3.11 -19.33 6.70
CA ALA A 168 2.41 -19.07 5.44
C ALA A 168 2.84 -17.73 4.83
N VAL A 169 3.10 -16.70 5.65
CA VAL A 169 3.65 -15.41 5.21
C VAL A 169 5.09 -15.54 4.70
N HIS A 170 5.96 -16.29 5.38
CA HIS A 170 7.32 -16.55 4.90
C HIS A 170 7.31 -17.23 3.54
N SER A 171 6.47 -18.26 3.39
CA SER A 171 6.28 -18.98 2.13
C SER A 171 5.70 -18.07 1.04
N LEU A 172 4.75 -17.20 1.39
CA LEU A 172 4.14 -16.24 0.47
C LEU A 172 5.16 -15.23 -0.04
N LEU A 173 5.94 -14.64 0.86
CA LEU A 173 6.96 -13.65 0.52
C LEU A 173 8.11 -14.27 -0.29
N TYR A 174 8.52 -15.49 0.02
CA TYR A 174 9.50 -16.23 -0.78
C TYR A 174 9.01 -16.39 -2.24
N ARG A 175 7.80 -16.93 -2.41
CA ARG A 175 7.19 -17.07 -3.75
C ARG A 175 7.01 -15.73 -4.46
N ALA A 176 6.60 -14.69 -3.74
CA ALA A 176 6.40 -13.36 -4.29
C ALA A 176 7.71 -12.77 -4.82
N ARG A 177 8.81 -12.88 -4.06
CA ARG A 177 10.14 -12.41 -4.50
C ARG A 177 10.64 -13.15 -5.74
N ASN A 178 10.54 -14.48 -5.74
CA ASN A 178 10.96 -15.29 -6.90
C ASN A 178 10.14 -14.96 -8.14
N ARG A 179 8.83 -14.76 -7.99
CA ARG A 179 7.97 -14.38 -9.12
C ARG A 179 8.30 -12.99 -9.64
N LEU A 180 8.54 -12.03 -8.74
CA LEU A 180 8.96 -10.68 -9.14
C LEU A 180 10.29 -10.73 -9.91
N ALA A 181 11.28 -11.49 -9.44
CA ALA A 181 12.55 -11.68 -10.14
C ALA A 181 12.34 -12.26 -11.54
N GLN A 182 11.56 -13.34 -11.68
CA GLN A 182 11.25 -13.97 -12.97
C GLN A 182 10.54 -13.01 -13.95
N LEU A 183 9.63 -12.16 -13.46
CA LEU A 183 8.93 -11.19 -14.30
C LEU A 183 9.85 -10.06 -14.77
N LEU A 184 10.78 -9.63 -13.91
CA LEU A 184 11.78 -8.62 -14.27
C LEU A 184 12.85 -9.18 -15.22
N GLU A 185 13.26 -10.44 -15.07
CA GLU A 185 14.18 -11.10 -16.00
C GLU A 185 13.59 -11.25 -17.40
N LYS A 186 12.29 -11.56 -17.50
CA LYS A 186 11.57 -11.63 -18.79
C LYS A 186 11.41 -10.28 -19.49
N THR A 187 11.46 -9.19 -18.74
CA THR A 187 11.25 -7.83 -19.24
C THR A 187 12.58 -7.09 -19.46
N GLY A 188 13.69 -7.61 -18.93
CA GLY A 188 15.02 -7.05 -19.16
C GLY A 188 15.40 -7.11 -20.64
N PRO A 189 16.21 -6.15 -21.13
CA PRO A 189 16.71 -6.22 -22.50
C PRO A 189 17.40 -7.57 -22.68
N SER A 190 17.01 -8.30 -23.73
CA SER A 190 17.79 -9.41 -24.25
C SER A 190 19.24 -8.95 -24.23
N ARG A 191 20.08 -9.54 -23.39
CA ARG A 191 21.51 -9.30 -23.43
C ARG A 191 21.92 -9.74 -24.82
N GLU A 192 22.13 -8.79 -25.71
CA GLU A 192 22.71 -9.03 -27.02
C GLU A 192 24.03 -9.76 -26.75
N GLU A 193 24.05 -11.04 -27.15
CA GLU A 193 25.26 -11.81 -27.30
C GLU A 193 26.09 -11.12 -28.38
N GLU A 194 27.05 -10.30 -27.98
CA GLU A 194 28.11 -9.89 -28.90
C GLU A 194 29.17 -11.01 -28.98
N PRO A 195 29.61 -11.36 -30.20
CA PRO A 195 30.35 -12.58 -30.54
C PRO A 195 31.82 -12.61 -30.09
#